data_AF-A0A8C6F287-F1
#
_entry.id   AF-A0A8C6F287-F1
#
_cell.length_a   1.000
_cell.length_b   1.000
_cell.length_c   1.000
_cell.angle_alpha   90.00
_cell.angle_beta   90.00
_cell.angle_gamma   90.00
#
_symmetry.space_group_name_H-M   'P 1'
#
loop_
_entity.id
_entity.type
_entity.pdbx_description
1 polymer ?
#
loop_
_entity_poly.entity_id
_entity_poly.type
_entity_poly.pdbx_seq_one_letter_code
_entity_poly.pdbx_strand_id
1 'polypeptide(L)'
;IAAMEPKVTCVLVMVFALALSSLAQGEAETCQMEPHQRVNCGHPSITSTECKSNSCCFDSKISGVPWCFYPVAVDEPVEGECQF
;
A
#
# COMPACT_ATOMS: atom_id res chain seq x y z
N ILE A 1 1.47 -36.02 -22.12
CA ILE A 1 2.27 -34.95 -21.46
C ILE A 1 2.68 -34.02 -22.59
N ALA A 2 2.03 -32.86 -22.75
CA ALA A 2 2.27 -32.01 -23.90
C ALA A 2 3.67 -31.40 -23.80
N ALA A 3 4.58 -31.80 -24.70
CA ALA A 3 5.87 -31.19 -24.85
C ALA A 3 5.67 -29.80 -25.47
N MET A 4 5.73 -28.76 -24.65
CA MET A 4 5.65 -27.38 -25.13
C MET A 4 6.96 -27.01 -25.82
N GLU A 5 6.86 -26.46 -27.03
CA GLU A 5 7.99 -25.91 -27.79
C GLU A 5 8.76 -24.93 -26.87
N PRO A 6 10.10 -25.03 -26.71
CA PRO A 6 10.85 -24.19 -25.78
C PRO A 6 10.67 -22.68 -26.06
N LYS A 7 10.39 -22.34 -27.33
CA LYS A 7 10.05 -20.99 -27.79
C LYS A 7 8.71 -20.51 -27.21
N VAL A 8 7.69 -21.38 -27.22
CA VAL A 8 6.35 -21.08 -26.68
C VAL A 8 6.40 -20.94 -25.17
N THR A 9 7.18 -21.79 -24.49
CA THR A 9 7.44 -21.65 -23.04
C THR A 9 8.06 -20.30 -22.71
N CYS A 10 9.12 -19.91 -23.41
CA CYS A 10 9.78 -18.62 -23.17
C CYS A 10 8.84 -17.44 -23.42
N VAL A 11 8.10 -17.43 -24.54
CA VAL A 11 7.14 -16.35 -24.84
C VAL A 11 6.07 -16.25 -23.75
N LEU A 12 5.53 -17.37 -23.28
CA LEU A 12 4.54 -17.38 -22.19
C LEU A 12 5.13 -16.84 -20.89
N VAL A 13 6.32 -17.28 -20.48
CA VAL A 13 6.99 -16.80 -19.27
C VAL A 13 7.27 -15.29 -19.34
N MET A 14 7.72 -14.80 -20.49
CA MET A 14 8.00 -13.36 -20.69
C MET A 14 6.73 -12.52 -20.62
N VAL A 15 5.62 -12.98 -21.22
CA VAL A 15 4.33 -12.30 -21.14
C VAL A 15 3.79 -12.29 -19.71
N PHE A 16 3.89 -13.41 -18.98
CA PHE A 16 3.50 -13.48 -17.57
C PHE A 16 4.35 -12.56 -16.68
N ALA A 17 5.66 -12.49 -16.90
CA ALA A 17 6.55 -11.60 -16.15
C ALA A 17 6.18 -10.12 -16.37
N LEU A 18 5.97 -9.69 -17.62
CA LEU A 18 5.57 -8.31 -17.95
C LEU A 18 4.20 -7.94 -17.37
N ALA A 19 3.25 -8.89 -17.37
CA ALA A 19 1.94 -8.68 -16.76
C ALA A 19 2.03 -8.54 -15.22
N LEU A 20 2.86 -9.34 -14.55
CA LEU A 20 3.09 -9.23 -13.11
C LEU A 20 3.76 -7.91 -12.71
N SER A 21 4.70 -7.41 -13.51
CA SER A 21 5.34 -6.10 -13.25
C SER A 21 4.35 -4.93 -13.31
N SER A 22 3.32 -5.02 -14.15
CA SER A 22 2.31 -3.96 -14.33
C SER A 22 1.34 -3.84 -13.14
N LEU A 23 1.25 -4.85 -12.28
CA LEU A 23 0.35 -4.88 -11.12
C LEU A 23 0.94 -4.21 -9.87
N ALA A 24 2.23 -3.83 -9.89
CA ALA A 24 2.94 -3.30 -8.73
C ALA A 24 2.93 -1.77 -8.62
N GLN A 25 2.09 -1.06 -9.39
CA GLN A 25 1.88 0.38 -9.21
C GLN A 25 1.08 0.62 -7.92
N GLY A 26 1.77 0.56 -6.79
CA GLY A 26 1.23 0.99 -5.51
C GLY A 26 1.22 2.51 -5.48
N GLU A 27 0.04 3.11 -5.28
CA GLU A 27 -0.05 4.53 -4.93
C GLU A 27 0.69 4.73 -3.60
N ALA A 28 1.59 5.71 -3.55
CA ALA A 28 2.32 6.01 -2.33
C ALA A 28 1.35 6.68 -1.34
N GLU A 29 1.24 6.13 -0.13
CA GLU A 29 0.38 6.67 0.92
C GLU A 29 1.20 7.17 2.12
N THR A 30 0.72 8.20 2.81
CA THR A 30 1.38 8.78 4.00
C THR A 30 0.42 8.96 5.18
N CYS A 31 0.97 8.86 6.39
CA CYS A 31 0.28 9.15 7.65
C CYS A 31 0.49 10.60 8.12
N GLN A 32 1.27 11.40 7.39
CA GLN A 32 1.58 12.77 7.79
C GLN A 32 0.51 13.74 7.29
N MET A 33 -0.32 14.21 8.21
CA MET A 33 -1.39 15.18 7.96
C MET A 33 -1.66 16.00 9.21
N GLU A 34 -2.41 17.09 9.04
CA GLU A 34 -2.85 17.91 10.16
C GLU A 34 -3.85 17.10 11.03
N PRO A 35 -3.71 17.10 12.38
CA PRO A 35 -4.50 16.23 13.25
C PRO A 35 -6.03 16.40 13.12
N HIS A 36 -6.50 17.61 12.81
CA HIS A 36 -7.93 17.89 12.61
C HIS A 36 -8.44 17.44 11.23
N GLN A 37 -7.54 17.15 10.29
CA GLN A 37 -7.88 16.57 8.98
C GLN A 37 -8.00 15.04 9.03
N ARG A 38 -7.65 14.41 10.15
CA ARG A 38 -7.74 12.95 10.31
C ARG A 38 -9.17 12.46 10.15
N VAL A 39 -9.39 11.56 9.22
CA VAL A 39 -10.65 10.84 9.06
C VAL A 39 -10.56 9.53 9.84
N ASN A 40 -11.49 9.33 10.78
CA ASN A 40 -11.49 8.15 11.63
C ASN A 40 -11.62 6.84 10.81
N CYS A 41 -10.74 5.87 11.09
CA CYS A 41 -10.68 4.54 10.45
C CYS A 41 -10.95 3.37 11.42
N GLY A 42 -11.47 3.63 12.63
CA GLY A 42 -11.58 2.60 13.65
C GLY A 42 -12.65 2.85 14.70
N HIS A 43 -12.67 2.01 15.73
CA HIS A 43 -13.56 2.18 16.88
C HIS A 43 -12.85 2.91 18.04
N PRO A 44 -13.59 3.50 19.00
CA PRO A 44 -13.01 4.31 20.08
C PRO A 44 -11.99 3.60 20.98
N SER A 45 -12.00 2.27 21.01
CA SER A 45 -11.11 1.44 21.85
C SER A 45 -10.12 0.63 21.02
N ILE A 46 -9.87 1.03 19.77
CA ILE A 46 -9.00 0.30 18.84
C ILE A 46 -7.54 0.32 19.31
N THR A 47 -6.89 -0.84 19.22
CA THR A 47 -5.46 -0.94 19.54
C THR A 47 -4.61 -0.46 18.37
N SER A 48 -3.36 -0.06 18.63
CA SER A 48 -2.43 0.32 17.56
C SER A 48 -2.25 -0.80 16.53
N THR A 49 -2.17 -2.04 16.99
CA THR A 49 -2.01 -3.22 16.13
C THR A 49 -3.24 -3.45 15.25
N GLU A 50 -4.43 -3.36 15.83
CA GLU A 50 -5.69 -3.53 15.08
C GLU A 50 -5.89 -2.41 14.05
N CYS A 51 -5.58 -1.17 14.41
CA CYS A 51 -5.63 -0.05 13.47
C CYS A 51 -4.70 -0.26 12.26
N LYS A 52 -3.45 -0.68 12.51
CA LYS A 52 -2.48 -0.98 11.45
C LYS A 52 -2.90 -2.19 10.61
N SER A 53 -3.55 -3.18 11.22
CA SER A 53 -4.11 -4.34 10.51
C SER A 53 -5.27 -3.95 9.58
N ASN A 54 -5.94 -2.82 9.82
CA ASN A 54 -6.95 -2.25 8.94
C ASN A 54 -6.33 -1.38 7.82
N SER A 55 -5.01 -1.45 7.61
CA SER A 55 -4.27 -0.61 6.67
C SER A 55 -4.41 0.89 6.97
N CYS A 56 -4.49 1.24 8.27
CA CYS A 56 -4.65 2.61 8.72
C CYS A 56 -3.51 3.09 9.61
N CYS A 57 -3.40 4.41 9.73
CA CYS A 57 -2.40 5.10 10.51
C CYS A 57 -2.84 5.19 11.98
N PHE A 58 -1.89 4.99 12.89
CA PHE A 58 -2.12 5.14 14.33
C PHE A 58 -1.20 6.21 14.93
N ASP A 59 -1.77 7.24 15.56
CA ASP A 59 -1.04 8.23 16.33
C ASP A 59 -1.87 8.79 17.50
N SER A 60 -1.46 8.44 18.72
CA SER A 60 -2.11 8.85 19.97
C SER A 60 -1.43 10.04 20.67
N LYS A 61 -0.51 10.75 20.01
CA LYS A 61 0.21 11.90 20.62
C LYS A 61 -0.70 13.10 20.91
N ILE A 62 -1.81 13.23 20.19
CA ILE A 62 -2.72 14.38 20.27
C ILE A 62 -4.10 13.90 20.69
N SER A 63 -4.66 14.52 21.71
CA SER A 63 -6.01 14.22 22.23
C SER A 63 -7.09 15.01 21.48
N GLY A 64 -8.33 14.55 21.54
CA GLY A 64 -9.47 15.22 20.90
C GLY A 64 -9.58 15.02 19.38
N VAL A 65 -8.72 14.19 18.79
CA VAL A 65 -8.72 13.81 17.37
C VAL A 65 -8.68 12.29 17.23
N PRO A 66 -9.06 11.71 16.08
CA PRO A 66 -8.93 10.29 15.84
C PRO A 66 -7.48 9.80 15.98
N TRP A 67 -7.29 8.75 16.77
CA TRP A 67 -5.99 8.09 16.88
C TRP A 67 -5.76 7.07 15.79
N CYS A 68 -6.83 6.42 15.31
CA CYS A 68 -6.81 5.58 14.12
C CYS A 68 -7.47 6.32 12.95
N PHE A 69 -6.72 6.53 11.88
CA PHE A 69 -7.16 7.35 10.75
C PHE A 69 -6.65 6.81 9.42
N TYR A 70 -7.36 7.14 8.34
CA TYR A 70 -6.95 6.76 6.98
C TYR A 70 -5.65 7.45 6.58
N PRO A 71 -4.75 6.79 5.84
CA PRO A 71 -3.65 7.46 5.17
C PRO A 71 -4.17 8.35 4.03
N VAL A 72 -3.32 9.25 3.53
CA VAL A 72 -3.60 10.05 2.33
C VAL A 72 -2.63 9.69 1.23
N ALA A 73 -3.11 9.71 -0.02
CA ALA A 73 -2.26 9.55 -1.19
C ALA A 73 -1.24 10.71 -1.27
N VAL A 74 -0.02 10.40 -1.69
CA VAL A 74 1.01 11.39 -1.99
C VAL A 74 0.94 11.65 -3.49
N ASP A 75 0.44 12.85 -3.87
CA ASP A 75 0.33 13.26 -5.27
C ASP A 75 1.70 13.45 -5.97
N GLU A 76 2.80 13.45 -5.20
CA GLU A 76 4.16 13.59 -5.70
C GLU A 76 4.87 12.23 -5.71
N PRO A 77 5.44 11.78 -6.85
CA PRO A 77 6.30 10.63 -6.87
C PRO A 77 7.53 10.95 -6.02
N VAL A 78 7.61 10.35 -4.83
CA VAL A 78 8.92 10.17 -4.19
C VAL A 78 9.70 9.29 -5.15
N GLU A 79 10.58 9.89 -5.96
CA GLU A 79 11.66 9.19 -6.65
C GLU A 79 12.50 8.50 -5.56
N GLY A 80 12.06 7.28 -5.24
CA GLY A 80 12.60 6.40 -4.22
C GLY A 80 12.49 4.98 -4.74
N GLU A 81 13.08 4.79 -5.92
CA GLU A 81 13.82 3.60 -6.36
C GLU A 81 13.52 2.34 -5.54
N CYS A 82 12.85 1.36 -6.14
CA CYS A 82 13.09 -0.03 -5.74
C CYS A 82 14.57 -0.30 -5.97
N GLN A 83 15.39 -0.10 -4.94
CA GLN A 83 16.81 -0.36 -5.04
C GLN A 83 17.03 -1.87 -5.14
N PHE A 84 17.52 -2.24 -6.32
CA PHE A 84 17.99 -3.53 -6.83
C PHE A 84 18.49 -4.54 -5.79
#